data_AF-A0A3D5KGX9-F1
#
_entry.id   AF-A0A3D5KGX9-F1
#
_cell.length_a   1.000
_cell.length_b   1.000
_cell.length_c   1.000
_cell.angle_alpha   90.00
_cell.angle_beta   90.00
_cell.angle_gamma   90.00
#
_symmetry.space_group_name_H-M   'P 1'
#
loop_
_entity.id
_entity.type
_entity.pdbx_description
1 polymer ?
#
loop_
_entity_poly.entity_id
_entity_poly.type
_entity_poly.pdbx_seq_one_letter_code
_entity_poly.pdbx_strand_id
1 'polypeptide(L)' 'MDYVKYIRDRVGHDPINLTGVNVLIINENNEVLLQKRGTFPFGWGLIGGITDLGES' A
#
# COMPACT_ATOMS: atom_id res chain seq x y z
N MET A 1 0.61 8.16 -13.37
CA MET A 1 1.89 7.76 -13.99
C MET A 1 2.41 6.66 -13.09
N ASP A 2 2.77 5.46 -13.54
CA ASP A 2 3.16 4.40 -12.60
C ASP A 2 4.60 4.63 -12.08
N TYR A 3 4.75 5.49 -11.06
CA TYR A 3 6.06 5.89 -10.54
C TYR A 3 6.84 4.70 -9.97
N VAL A 4 6.12 3.77 -9.34
CA VAL A 4 6.71 2.54 -8.79
C VAL A 4 7.29 1.68 -9.90
N LYS A 5 6.57 1.47 -11.02
CA LYS A 5 7.12 0.76 -12.18
C LYS A 5 8.33 1.48 -12.78
N TYR A 6 8.23 2.81 -12.94
CA TYR A 6 9.35 3.61 -13.45
C TYR A 6 10.64 3.47 -12.61
N ILE A 7 10.53 3.44 -11.28
CA ILE A 7 11.68 3.17 -10.41
C ILE A 7 12.16 1.73 -10.59
N ARG A 8 11.25 0.76 -10.62
CA ARG A 8 11.58 -0.68 -10.73
C ARG A 8 12.40 -0.97 -11.98
N ASP A 9 12.06 -0.35 -13.11
CA ASP A 9 12.80 -0.49 -14.37
C ASP A 9 14.25 0.01 -14.29
N ARG A 10 14.57 0.92 -13.35
CA ARG A 10 15.92 1.49 -13.19
C ARG A 10 16.80 0.77 -12.18
N VAL A 11 16.18 0.23 -11.13
CA VAL A 11 16.89 -0.38 -9.99
C VAL A 11 16.90 -1.92 -10.04
N GLY A 12 16.25 -2.53 -11.04
CA GLY A 12 16.27 -3.97 -11.23
C GLY A 12 15.62 -4.70 -10.05
N HIS A 13 16.38 -5.55 -9.35
CA HIS A 13 15.91 -6.25 -8.15
C HIS A 13 16.40 -5.63 -6.84
N ASP A 14 17.11 -4.50 -6.90
CA ASP A 14 17.66 -3.89 -5.71
C ASP A 14 16.53 -3.37 -4.78
N PRO A 15 16.78 -3.37 -3.46
CA PRO A 15 15.84 -2.83 -2.49
C PRO A 15 15.56 -1.34 -2.74
N ILE A 16 14.31 -0.93 -2.50
CA ILE A 16 13.90 0.47 -2.56
C ILE A 16 13.06 0.83 -1.34
N ASN A 17 13.19 2.06 -0.87
CA ASN A 17 12.31 2.63 0.14
C ASN A 17 11.13 3.32 -0.56
N LEU A 18 9.90 2.89 -0.26
CA LEU A 18 8.68 3.46 -0.81
C LEU A 18 7.87 4.12 0.29
N THR A 19 7.40 5.33 0.02
CA THR A 19 6.41 6.00 0.86
C THR A 19 5.05 5.38 0.62
N GLY A 20 4.34 5.06 1.69
CA GLY A 20 2.97 4.60 1.61
C GLY A 20 2.14 5.11 2.77
N VAL A 21 0.84 4.95 2.63
CA VAL A 21 -0.17 5.38 3.60
C VAL A 21 -1.07 4.22 3.95
N ASN A 22 -1.56 4.22 5.19
CA ASN A 22 -2.64 3.34 5.62
C ASN A 22 -3.73 4.20 6.26
N VAL A 23 -4.98 3.72 6.16
CA VAL A 23 -6.15 4.40 6.71
C VAL A 23 -6.78 3.52 7.77
N LEU A 24 -7.18 4.16 8.88
CA LEU A 24 -8.01 3.55 9.91
C LEU A 24 -9.45 3.99 9.70
N ILE A 25 -10.29 3.07 9.24
CA ILE A 25 -11.73 3.30 9.02
C ILE A 25 -12.49 2.55 10.10
N ILE A 26 -13.26 3.28 10.90
CA ILE A 26 -14.03 2.77 12.03
C ILE A 26 -15.50 3.07 11.77
N ASN A 27 -16.38 2.07 11.93
CA ASN A 27 -17.83 2.26 11.80
C ASN A 27 -18.48 2.73 13.13
N GLU A 28 -19.78 2.97 13.12
CA GLU A 28 -20.54 3.42 14.31
C GLU A 28 -20.52 2.40 15.46
N ASN A 29 -20.22 1.13 15.18
CA ASN A 29 -20.08 0.05 16.15
C ASN A 29 -18.65 -0.10 16.70
N ASN A 30 -17.74 0.82 16.37
CA ASN A 30 -16.33 0.78 16.76
C ASN A 30 -15.55 -0.42 16.17
N GLU A 31 -15.97 -0.93 15.02
CA GLU A 31 -15.29 -2.00 14.28
C GLU A 31 -14.35 -1.43 13.21
N VAL A 32 -13.22 -2.09 12.99
CA VAL A 32 -12.19 -1.65 12.02
C VAL A 32 -12.41 -2.34 10.67
N LEU A 33 -12.45 -1.56 9.59
CA LEU A 33 -12.43 -2.12 8.24
C LEU A 33 -11.04 -2.66 7.90
N LEU A 34 -10.98 -3.93 7.50
CA LEU A 34 -9.76 -4.59 7.04
C LEU A 34 -9.94 -5.12 5.61
N GLN A 35 -8.85 -5.13 4.85
CA GLN A 35 -8.79 -5.75 3.53
C GLN A 35 -8.11 -7.12 3.62
N LYS A 36 -8.72 -8.13 3.00
CA LYS A 36 -8.09 -9.43 2.75
C LYS A 36 -7.11 -9.29 1.58
N ARG A 37 -5.81 -9.46 1.83
CA ARG A 37 -4.77 -9.37 0.81
C ARG A 37 -4.81 -10.60 -0.10
N GLY A 38 -4.64 -10.37 -1.40
CA GLY A 38 -4.72 -11.41 -2.43
C GLY A 38 -3.46 -12.28 -2.58
N THR A 39 -2.34 -11.88 -1.97
CA THR A 39 -1.06 -12.59 -2.05
C THR A 39 -0.93 -13.60 -0.90
N PHE A 40 -0.51 -14.83 -1.21
CA PHE A 40 -0.21 -15.84 -0.19
C PHE A 40 1.05 -15.46 0.62
N PRO A 41 1.06 -15.65 1.95
CA PRO A 41 -0.05 -16.12 2.79
C PRO A 41 -1.16 -15.07 2.90
N PHE A 42 -2.41 -15.51 2.80
CA PHE A 42 -3.55 -14.62 2.94
C PHE A 42 -3.54 -13.97 4.31
N GLY A 43 -3.59 -12.64 4.35
CA GLY A 43 -3.60 -11.85 5.57
C GLY A 43 -4.67 -10.77 5.52
N TRP A 44 -5.10 -10.33 6.69
CA TRP A 44 -5.93 -9.15 6.86
C TRP A 44 -5.06 -7.98 7.30
N GLY A 45 -5.33 -6.79 6.78
CA GLY A 45 -4.61 -5.59 7.18
C GLY A 45 -5.42 -4.33 6.88
N LEU A 46 -4.88 -3.19 7.33
CA LEU A 46 -5.45 -1.89 7.00
C LEU A 46 -5.46 -1.66 5.49
N ILE A 47 -6.44 -0.88 5.05
CA ILE A 47 -6.51 -0.37 3.69
C ILE A 47 -5.41 0.67 3.53
N GLY A 48 -4.68 0.61 2.43
CA GLY A 48 -3.55 1.48 2.18
C GLY A 48 -3.05 1.40 0.74
N GLY A 49 -2.00 2.15 0.46
CA GLY A 49 -1.40 2.26 -0.86
C GLY A 49 -0.01 2.87 -0.81
N ILE A 50 0.70 2.74 -1.92
CA ILE A 50 1.95 3.46 -2.17
C ILE A 50 1.60 4.81 -2.78
N THR A 51 2.26 5.86 -2.30
CA THR A 51 2.05 7.24 -2.76
C THR A 51 2.70 7.43 -4.12
N ASP A 52 1.97 8.05 -5.06
CA ASP A 52 2.52 8.43 -6.36
C ASP A 52 3.33 9.74 -6.24
N LEU A 53 4.24 10.00 -7.19
CA LEU A 53 5.12 11.18 -7.10
C LEU A 53 4.30 12.48 -7.16
N GLY A 54 4.38 13.29 -6.10
CA GLY A 54 3.72 14.59 -6.00
C GLY A 54 2.38 14.58 -5.27
N GLU A 55 1.90 13.42 -4.80
CA GLU A 55 0.74 13.35 -3.92
C GLU A 55 1.10 13.77 -2.48
N SER A 56 0.14 14.36 -1.78
CA SER A 56 0.24 14.80 -0.38
C SER A 56 -1.05 14.57 0.38
#